data_AF-A0A2D5ATG1-F1
#
_entry.id   AF-A0A2D5ATG1-F1
#
_cell.length_a   1.000
_cell.length_b   1.000
_cell.length_c   1.000
_cell.angle_alpha   90.00
_cell.angle_beta   90.00
_cell.angle_gamma   90.00
#
_symmetry.space_group_name_H-M   'P 1'
#
loop_
_entity.id
_entity.type
_entity.pdbx_description
1 polymer ?
#
loop_
_entity_poly.entity_id
_entity_poly.type
_entity_poly.pdbx_seq_one_letter_code
_entity_poly.pdbx_strand_id
1 'polypeptide(L)'
;MIGLFLTPLIALPAPGPQEGGGHQVQRLLRAMPDNAVAVLSTAGWDEIRTRAAQNTWIQFTKDASWRALYELFAEVIANNVDLDGIGIDPIEVASSIHGPVALGITNSRYGWEVCGLVDAGKQGGSFEDFFDLVWNEIEELSPDRSILEHGGVTALLVDGLGGEMNLALFGVEGTFGFVAHEDPESIIDRVREIIDKLKGVEEDDGFLDTDAHDAASRGWPSPPALSVTLNGEVLFHTLSREMGEEALGVTTELGFLDVAWAYLNVDVGLGENLDFSIGLHIPHDTVIGDFADLLGPAPIGMLKRLPNACSSLSLCNYDVAGAWQLCLEVLSSFTQEGYDNVLQGLQSARDLWGFDLEEELLLQFTGDFASFSMPVPEGEIKNPLEQLGIEAEGVPALSTAALASRDLFNESGGFLVGLADPYAVEDALEKLLMIAGVSGLVEEEDFQDYTCHSVGLDEQSLMWSFTDDNLLCATSSTPLHNLLSRAEVDVADKSHLSRFHGVLAACGPEVGLVSISDTRTTIESTIGVMRLLAQMLPVTTGIPGLHDLSTLELPEKEVVGSYFQGTLIQKISRTKDAVHFTFQAR
;
A
#
# COMPACT_ATOMS: atom_id res chain seq x y z
N MET A 1 -11.63 -11.17 7.69
CA MET A 1 -12.70 -10.38 8.33
C MET A 1 -13.23 -9.22 7.49
N ILE A 2 -12.40 -8.31 6.92
CA ILE A 2 -12.90 -7.32 5.94
C ILE A 2 -13.70 -8.01 4.83
N GLY A 3 -13.24 -9.19 4.40
CA GLY A 3 -14.02 -10.11 3.59
C GLY A 3 -15.41 -10.44 4.11
N LEU A 4 -15.49 -11.01 5.31
CA LEU A 4 -16.73 -11.32 6.02
C LEU A 4 -17.68 -10.13 6.23
N PHE A 5 -17.19 -8.88 6.23
CA PHE A 5 -18.01 -7.67 6.31
C PHE A 5 -18.44 -7.15 4.92
N LEU A 6 -17.59 -7.32 3.90
CA LEU A 6 -17.87 -6.99 2.50
C LEU A 6 -18.81 -8.01 1.82
N THR A 7 -18.81 -9.27 2.24
CA THR A 7 -19.72 -10.31 1.75
C THR A 7 -21.20 -9.88 1.96
N PRO A 8 -21.56 -9.34 3.14
CA PRO A 8 -22.63 -8.40 3.47
C PRO A 8 -23.21 -7.49 2.39
N LEU A 9 -22.28 -6.75 1.80
CA LEU A 9 -22.49 -5.54 1.02
C LEU A 9 -22.87 -5.85 -0.43
N ILE A 10 -22.40 -6.99 -0.89
CA ILE A 10 -22.66 -7.58 -2.21
C ILE A 10 -23.93 -8.45 -2.12
N ALA A 11 -24.73 -8.27 -1.07
CA ALA A 11 -25.92 -9.06 -0.79
C ALA A 11 -27.20 -8.21 -0.96
N LEU A 12 -27.07 -6.89 -1.08
CA LEU A 12 -28.20 -5.98 -1.10
C LEU A 12 -28.63 -5.62 -2.53
N PRO A 13 -29.94 -5.51 -2.80
CA PRO A 13 -30.44 -5.14 -4.11
C PRO A 13 -29.86 -3.79 -4.56
N ALA A 14 -29.59 -3.68 -5.86
CA ALA A 14 -29.06 -2.48 -6.50
C ALA A 14 -29.78 -1.20 -6.01
N PRO A 15 -29.07 -0.18 -5.50
CA PRO A 15 -29.69 1.08 -5.13
C PRO A 15 -30.33 1.72 -6.37
N GLY A 16 -31.57 2.18 -6.21
CA GLY A 16 -32.28 2.93 -7.23
C GLY A 16 -31.65 4.32 -7.48
N PRO A 17 -32.06 5.01 -8.57
CA PRO A 17 -31.53 6.32 -8.91
C PRO A 17 -31.70 7.34 -7.78
N GLN A 18 -30.62 8.07 -7.46
CA GLN A 18 -30.58 9.10 -6.42
C GLN A 18 -31.35 10.36 -6.84
N GLU A 19 -32.66 10.42 -6.61
CA GLU A 19 -33.43 11.67 -6.66
C GLU A 19 -33.93 12.03 -5.25
N GLY A 20 -33.17 12.86 -4.52
CA GLY A 20 -33.60 13.46 -3.24
C GLY A 20 -33.07 12.81 -1.94
N GLY A 21 -32.02 11.98 -2.03
CA GLY A 21 -31.63 11.04 -0.96
C GLY A 21 -30.73 11.52 0.19
N GLY A 22 -30.09 12.68 0.09
CA GLY A 22 -29.13 13.13 1.11
C GLY A 22 -29.68 13.16 2.55
N HIS A 23 -30.99 13.40 2.70
CA HIS A 23 -31.65 13.41 4.01
C HIS A 23 -31.87 11.99 4.58
N GLN A 24 -32.03 10.95 3.75
CA GLN A 24 -32.24 9.58 4.26
C GLN A 24 -30.92 8.92 4.65
N VAL A 25 -29.85 9.16 3.88
CA VAL A 25 -28.47 8.78 4.24
C VAL A 25 -28.09 9.39 5.59
N GLN A 26 -28.28 10.70 5.76
CA GLN A 26 -28.02 11.36 7.04
C GLN A 26 -28.89 10.82 8.18
N ARG A 27 -30.12 10.38 7.91
CA ARG A 27 -30.96 9.72 8.93
C ARG A 27 -30.45 8.34 9.31
N LEU A 28 -30.01 7.53 8.35
CA LEU A 28 -29.42 6.22 8.63
C LEU A 28 -28.16 6.37 9.48
N LEU A 29 -27.24 7.24 9.05
CA LEU A 29 -26.00 7.48 9.77
C LEU A 29 -26.24 8.02 11.20
N ARG A 30 -27.25 8.87 11.43
CA ARG A 30 -27.64 9.30 12.80
C ARG A 30 -28.30 8.20 13.62
N ALA A 31 -28.98 7.27 12.98
CA ALA A 31 -29.68 6.19 13.66
C ALA A 31 -28.74 5.03 14.03
N MET A 32 -27.57 4.93 13.39
CA MET A 32 -26.57 3.91 13.72
C MET A 32 -26.04 4.13 15.15
N PRO A 33 -25.99 3.09 15.99
CA PRO A 33 -25.44 3.20 17.33
C PRO A 33 -23.92 3.40 17.28
N ASP A 34 -23.33 3.92 18.35
CA ASP A 34 -21.90 4.22 18.44
C ASP A 34 -21.02 2.97 18.29
N ASN A 35 -21.57 1.80 18.60
CA ASN A 35 -20.95 0.49 18.45
C ASN A 35 -21.32 -0.22 17.13
N ALA A 36 -21.83 0.51 16.14
CA ALA A 36 -21.94 0.02 14.78
C ALA A 36 -20.57 -0.47 14.31
N VAL A 37 -20.50 -1.66 13.73
CA VAL A 37 -19.23 -2.26 13.31
C VAL A 37 -18.65 -1.52 12.11
N ALA A 38 -19.55 -1.18 11.18
CA ALA A 38 -19.19 -0.51 9.96
C ALA A 38 -20.34 0.30 9.40
N VAL A 39 -19.99 1.30 8.62
CA VAL A 39 -20.87 2.06 7.74
C VAL A 39 -20.22 2.06 6.37
N LEU A 40 -20.98 1.73 5.33
CA LEU A 40 -20.56 1.83 3.95
C LEU A 40 -21.44 2.84 3.21
N SER A 41 -20.86 3.63 2.33
CA SER A 41 -21.57 4.44 1.34
C SER A 41 -20.99 4.12 -0.03
N THR A 42 -21.85 3.83 -1.00
CA THR A 42 -21.48 3.62 -2.39
C THR A 42 -22.23 4.58 -3.29
N ALA A 43 -21.59 5.04 -4.36
CA ALA A 43 -22.27 5.68 -5.46
C ALA A 43 -23.26 4.71 -6.11
N GLY A 44 -24.25 5.23 -6.84
CA GLY A 44 -25.19 4.39 -7.57
C GLY A 44 -24.45 3.49 -8.57
N TRP A 45 -24.89 2.23 -8.76
CA TRP A 45 -24.19 1.31 -9.65
C TRP A 45 -24.05 1.83 -11.08
N ASP A 46 -25.08 2.51 -11.60
CA ASP A 46 -25.03 3.11 -12.93
C ASP A 46 -23.97 4.21 -13.03
N GLU A 47 -23.76 4.96 -11.94
CA GLU A 47 -22.72 5.96 -11.85
C GLU A 47 -21.34 5.30 -11.79
N ILE A 48 -21.15 4.30 -10.93
CA ILE A 48 -19.89 3.53 -10.86
C ILE A 48 -19.57 2.90 -12.22
N ARG A 49 -20.54 2.29 -12.89
CA ARG A 49 -20.40 1.72 -14.23
C ARG A 49 -20.02 2.77 -15.26
N THR A 50 -20.65 3.94 -15.22
CA THR A 50 -20.36 5.04 -16.15
C THR A 50 -18.94 5.57 -15.94
N ARG A 51 -18.55 5.83 -14.68
CA ARG A 51 -17.20 6.23 -14.32
C ARG A 51 -16.18 5.19 -14.76
N ALA A 52 -16.44 3.93 -14.45
CA ALA A 52 -15.59 2.80 -14.81
C ALA A 52 -15.41 2.62 -16.32
N ALA A 53 -16.49 2.74 -17.11
CA ALA A 53 -16.42 2.62 -18.57
C ALA A 53 -15.58 3.74 -19.22
N GLN A 54 -15.44 4.88 -18.54
CA GLN A 54 -14.69 6.05 -18.99
C GLN A 54 -13.30 6.15 -18.33
N ASN A 55 -12.95 5.21 -17.47
CA ASN A 55 -11.67 5.18 -16.79
C ASN A 55 -10.62 4.45 -17.63
N THR A 56 -9.47 5.09 -17.81
CA THR A 56 -8.35 4.59 -18.61
C THR A 56 -7.82 3.26 -18.09
N TRP A 57 -7.69 3.08 -16.77
CA TRP A 57 -7.21 1.83 -16.17
C TRP A 57 -8.11 0.65 -16.55
N ILE A 58 -9.43 0.87 -16.57
CA ILE A 58 -10.40 -0.16 -16.92
C ILE A 58 -10.44 -0.41 -18.43
N GLN A 59 -10.20 0.61 -19.26
CA GLN A 59 -10.07 0.41 -20.70
C GLN A 59 -8.79 -0.34 -21.06
N PHE A 60 -7.67 0.00 -20.40
CA PHE A 60 -6.38 -0.64 -20.60
C PHE A 60 -6.41 -2.12 -20.21
N THR A 61 -7.00 -2.48 -19.08
CA THR A 61 -7.17 -3.87 -18.64
C THR A 61 -8.08 -4.68 -19.58
N LYS A 62 -8.88 -4.03 -20.42
CA LYS A 62 -9.68 -4.68 -21.47
C LYS A 62 -8.95 -4.79 -22.81
N ASP A 63 -7.73 -4.28 -22.90
CA ASP A 63 -6.92 -4.41 -24.11
C ASP A 63 -6.65 -5.90 -24.40
N ALA A 64 -6.75 -6.26 -25.67
CA ALA A 64 -6.58 -7.66 -26.09
C ALA A 64 -5.20 -8.21 -25.71
N SER A 65 -4.18 -7.35 -25.59
CA SER A 65 -2.84 -7.76 -25.16
C SER A 65 -2.77 -8.24 -23.70
N TRP A 66 -3.69 -7.81 -22.83
CA TRP A 66 -3.72 -8.30 -21.43
C TRP A 66 -4.41 -9.63 -21.28
N ARG A 67 -5.30 -9.99 -22.22
CA ARG A 67 -6.10 -11.22 -22.16
C ARG A 67 -5.26 -12.47 -21.93
N ALA A 68 -4.13 -12.56 -22.63
CA ALA A 68 -3.24 -13.72 -22.53
C ALA A 68 -2.61 -13.83 -21.12
N LEU A 69 -2.34 -12.70 -20.45
CA LEU A 69 -1.85 -12.71 -19.07
C LEU A 69 -2.95 -13.12 -18.06
N TYR A 70 -4.20 -12.71 -18.29
CA TYR A 70 -5.31 -13.15 -17.42
C TYR A 70 -5.60 -14.64 -17.57
N GLU A 71 -5.62 -15.14 -18.81
CA GLU A 71 -5.76 -16.57 -19.09
C GLU A 71 -4.62 -17.37 -18.44
N LEU A 72 -3.41 -16.80 -18.41
CA LEU A 72 -2.28 -17.37 -17.67
C LEU A 72 -2.52 -17.42 -16.16
N PHE A 73 -2.83 -16.29 -15.51
CA PHE A 73 -3.00 -16.29 -14.05
C PHE A 73 -4.10 -17.27 -13.64
N ALA A 74 -5.18 -17.33 -14.42
CA ALA A 74 -6.22 -18.33 -14.24
C ALA A 74 -5.68 -19.76 -14.35
N GLU A 75 -4.78 -20.05 -15.29
CA GLU A 75 -4.16 -21.38 -15.43
C GLU A 75 -3.18 -21.70 -14.30
N VAL A 76 -2.34 -20.76 -13.87
CA VAL A 76 -1.42 -20.95 -12.72
C VAL A 76 -2.21 -21.25 -11.45
N ILE A 77 -3.26 -20.46 -11.18
CA ILE A 77 -4.16 -20.66 -10.04
C ILE A 77 -4.87 -22.01 -10.17
N ALA A 78 -5.46 -22.32 -11.33
CA ALA A 78 -6.18 -23.58 -11.53
C ALA A 78 -5.31 -24.84 -11.36
N ASN A 79 -3.99 -24.72 -11.58
CA ASN A 79 -3.04 -25.81 -11.42
C ASN A 79 -2.33 -25.83 -10.06
N ASN A 80 -2.68 -24.93 -9.13
CA ASN A 80 -2.03 -24.78 -7.83
C ASN A 80 -0.50 -24.76 -7.94
N VAL A 81 0.03 -24.02 -8.92
CA VAL A 81 1.48 -23.90 -9.08
C VAL A 81 2.01 -23.13 -7.88
N ASP A 82 2.83 -23.79 -7.06
CA ASP A 82 3.53 -23.18 -5.94
C ASP A 82 4.56 -22.18 -6.49
N LEU A 83 4.19 -20.91 -6.48
CA LEU A 83 5.06 -19.80 -6.87
C LEU A 83 5.85 -19.24 -5.68
N ASP A 84 5.62 -19.72 -4.44
CA ASP A 84 6.37 -19.28 -3.27
C ASP A 84 7.85 -19.66 -3.42
N GLY A 85 8.13 -20.80 -4.07
CA GLY A 85 9.48 -21.27 -4.38
C GLY A 85 10.29 -20.37 -5.33
N ILE A 86 9.63 -19.43 -6.01
CA ILE A 86 10.25 -18.41 -6.85
C ILE A 86 9.99 -16.98 -6.35
N GLY A 87 9.36 -16.85 -5.18
CA GLY A 87 9.10 -15.56 -4.52
C GLY A 87 8.04 -14.70 -5.21
N ILE A 88 7.03 -15.29 -5.84
CA ILE A 88 6.00 -14.54 -6.58
C ILE A 88 4.63 -14.88 -6.01
N ASP A 89 3.93 -13.90 -5.43
CA ASP A 89 2.51 -14.02 -5.12
C ASP A 89 1.67 -13.56 -6.34
N PRO A 90 0.92 -14.46 -7.01
CA PRO A 90 0.04 -14.09 -8.12
C PRO A 90 -0.94 -12.96 -7.76
N ILE A 91 -1.36 -12.88 -6.49
CA ILE A 91 -2.27 -11.86 -5.98
C ILE A 91 -1.55 -10.52 -5.87
N GLU A 92 -0.32 -10.49 -5.38
CA GLU A 92 0.51 -9.29 -5.35
C GLU A 92 0.74 -8.75 -6.77
N VAL A 93 1.03 -9.65 -7.72
CA VAL A 93 1.20 -9.29 -9.12
C VAL A 93 -0.10 -8.76 -9.75
N ALA A 94 -1.25 -9.40 -9.50
CA ALA A 94 -2.55 -8.90 -9.95
C ALA A 94 -2.90 -7.54 -9.32
N SER A 95 -2.61 -7.36 -8.04
CA SER A 95 -2.84 -6.10 -7.32
C SER A 95 -1.98 -4.95 -7.84
N SER A 96 -0.77 -5.24 -8.33
CA SER A 96 0.12 -4.24 -8.93
C SER A 96 -0.39 -3.70 -10.27
N ILE A 97 -1.17 -4.48 -11.03
CA ILE A 97 -1.73 -4.09 -12.34
C ILE A 97 -3.02 -3.28 -12.17
N HIS A 98 -3.88 -3.71 -11.25
CA HIS A 98 -5.22 -3.17 -11.09
C HIS A 98 -5.32 -2.06 -10.03
N GLY A 99 -4.23 -1.83 -9.29
CA GLY A 99 -4.30 -1.16 -8.01
C GLY A 99 -5.22 -1.90 -7.04
N PRO A 100 -5.63 -1.28 -5.92
CA PRO A 100 -6.58 -1.84 -4.97
C PRO A 100 -7.98 -2.14 -5.56
N VAL A 101 -8.25 -1.72 -6.81
CA VAL A 101 -9.58 -1.75 -7.45
C VAL A 101 -10.05 -3.17 -7.80
N ALA A 102 -9.15 -4.15 -7.92
CA ALA A 102 -9.51 -5.54 -8.21
C ALA A 102 -9.46 -6.50 -7.00
N LEU A 103 -9.06 -6.03 -5.81
CA LEU A 103 -8.92 -6.90 -4.63
C LEU A 103 -10.24 -7.02 -3.86
N GLY A 104 -11.15 -7.81 -4.44
CA GLY A 104 -12.16 -8.51 -3.66
C GLY A 104 -11.51 -9.69 -2.92
N ILE A 105 -11.10 -9.43 -1.67
CA ILE A 105 -10.99 -10.38 -0.55
C ILE A 105 -10.18 -11.67 -0.82
N THR A 106 -8.97 -11.74 -0.26
CA THR A 106 -8.36 -13.01 0.15
C THR A 106 -8.13 -13.02 1.66
N ASN A 107 -8.50 -14.11 2.34
CA ASN A 107 -7.92 -14.47 3.63
C ASN A 107 -7.69 -15.99 3.66
N SER A 108 -6.41 -16.36 3.59
CA SER A 108 -5.91 -17.72 3.35
C SER A 108 -5.80 -18.61 4.60
N ARG A 109 -6.53 -18.34 5.69
CA ARG A 109 -6.50 -19.21 6.89
C ARG A 109 -7.69 -20.12 7.12
N TYR A 110 -8.81 -19.92 6.42
CA TYR A 110 -10.03 -20.72 6.60
C TYR A 110 -10.50 -21.51 5.37
N GLY A 111 -9.67 -21.60 4.31
CA GLY A 111 -10.02 -22.38 3.11
C GLY A 111 -11.05 -21.70 2.20
N TRP A 112 -11.13 -20.38 2.22
CA TRP A 112 -12.04 -19.61 1.37
C TRP A 112 -11.25 -19.13 0.14
N GLU A 113 -11.21 -19.98 -0.88
CA GLU A 113 -10.65 -19.65 -2.20
C GLU A 113 -11.72 -18.97 -3.06
N VAL A 114 -11.95 -17.68 -2.84
CA VAL A 114 -12.72 -16.87 -3.82
C VAL A 114 -11.84 -15.73 -4.30
N CYS A 115 -10.78 -16.07 -5.04
CA CYS A 115 -10.20 -15.16 -6.01
C CYS A 115 -11.17 -15.04 -7.18
N GLY A 116 -12.18 -14.19 -7.04
CA GLY A 116 -12.97 -13.75 -8.17
C GLY A 116 -12.12 -12.85 -9.06
N LEU A 117 -11.29 -13.42 -9.93
CA LEU A 117 -10.76 -12.69 -11.08
C LEU A 117 -11.98 -12.30 -11.93
N VAL A 118 -12.45 -11.07 -11.73
CA VAL A 118 -13.52 -10.45 -12.51
C VAL A 118 -13.04 -10.45 -13.96
N ASP A 119 -13.57 -11.36 -14.78
CA ASP A 119 -13.26 -11.44 -16.21
C ASP A 119 -13.63 -10.10 -16.86
N ALA A 120 -12.61 -9.28 -17.12
CA ALA A 120 -12.76 -7.94 -17.69
C ALA A 120 -13.35 -8.00 -19.12
N GLY A 121 -13.31 -9.16 -19.77
CA GLY A 121 -13.76 -9.40 -21.14
C GLY A 121 -15.27 -9.61 -21.30
N LYS A 122 -16.02 -9.92 -20.24
CA LYS A 122 -17.48 -10.03 -20.31
C LYS A 122 -18.12 -8.65 -20.15
N GLN A 123 -18.73 -8.13 -21.22
CA GLN A 123 -19.64 -6.99 -21.14
C GLN A 123 -20.81 -7.33 -20.19
N GLY A 124 -20.73 -6.84 -18.96
CA GLY A 124 -21.86 -6.84 -18.00
C GLY A 124 -22.02 -8.07 -17.11
N GLY A 125 -21.17 -9.09 -17.20
CA GLY A 125 -21.38 -10.35 -16.45
C GLY A 125 -20.58 -10.50 -15.15
N SER A 126 -19.37 -9.96 -15.05
CA SER A 126 -18.41 -10.43 -14.03
C SER A 126 -18.63 -9.89 -12.62
N PHE A 127 -19.28 -8.74 -12.45
CA PHE A 127 -19.66 -8.24 -11.13
C PHE A 127 -20.99 -8.84 -10.63
N GLU A 128 -21.95 -9.08 -11.53
CA GLU A 128 -23.22 -9.75 -11.22
C GLU A 128 -23.00 -11.25 -10.97
N ASP A 129 -22.13 -11.92 -11.72
CA ASP A 129 -21.71 -13.31 -11.49
C ASP A 129 -20.94 -13.44 -10.15
N PHE A 130 -20.07 -12.47 -9.81
CA PHE A 130 -19.39 -12.42 -8.50
C PHE A 130 -20.40 -12.15 -7.36
N PHE A 131 -21.37 -11.26 -7.60
CA PHE A 131 -22.45 -10.98 -6.68
C PHE A 131 -23.30 -12.22 -6.41
N ASP A 132 -23.73 -12.93 -7.46
CA ASP A 132 -24.50 -14.16 -7.34
C ASP A 132 -23.68 -15.27 -6.65
N LEU A 133 -22.37 -15.35 -6.90
CA LEU A 133 -21.48 -16.31 -6.21
C LEU A 133 -21.43 -16.02 -4.71
N VAL A 134 -21.11 -14.78 -4.34
CA VAL A 134 -21.04 -14.33 -2.93
C VAL A 134 -22.40 -14.46 -2.25
N TRP A 135 -23.49 -14.11 -2.96
CA TRP A 135 -24.86 -14.22 -2.46
C TRP A 135 -25.29 -15.67 -2.21
N ASN A 136 -25.01 -16.58 -3.14
CA ASN A 136 -25.28 -18.00 -2.96
C ASN A 136 -24.47 -18.59 -1.79
N GLU A 137 -23.23 -18.12 -1.59
CA GLU A 137 -22.38 -18.57 -0.49
C GLU A 137 -22.89 -18.06 0.88
N ILE A 138 -23.38 -16.82 0.97
CA ILE A 138 -24.10 -16.34 2.17
C ILE A 138 -25.38 -17.14 2.41
N GLU A 139 -26.15 -17.43 1.35
CA GLU A 139 -27.37 -18.25 1.47
C GLU A 139 -27.09 -19.66 1.97
N GLU A 140 -25.96 -20.25 1.58
CA GLU A 140 -25.51 -21.56 2.09
C GLU A 140 -25.04 -21.49 3.55
N LEU A 141 -24.40 -20.38 3.96
CA LEU A 141 -23.86 -20.20 5.31
C LEU A 141 -24.90 -19.77 6.36
N SER A 142 -26.07 -19.24 5.95
CA SER A 142 -27.07 -18.71 6.90
C SER A 142 -28.50 -18.94 6.41
N PRO A 143 -29.03 -20.17 6.56
CA PRO A 143 -30.36 -20.55 6.06
C PRO A 143 -31.54 -19.86 6.76
N ASP A 144 -31.34 -19.36 7.99
CA ASP A 144 -32.37 -18.68 8.79
C ASP A 144 -32.16 -17.15 8.77
N ARG A 145 -32.73 -16.48 7.75
CA ARG A 145 -32.71 -15.02 7.62
C ARG A 145 -34.09 -14.39 7.83
N SER A 146 -34.12 -13.20 8.42
CA SER A 146 -35.33 -12.37 8.46
C SER A 146 -35.07 -10.99 7.84
N ILE A 147 -35.97 -10.56 6.96
CA ILE A 147 -35.92 -9.26 6.29
C ILE A 147 -37.02 -8.38 6.90
N LEU A 148 -36.65 -7.17 7.32
CA LEU A 148 -37.54 -6.16 7.85
C LEU A 148 -37.42 -4.90 6.99
N GLU A 149 -38.53 -4.40 6.44
CA GLU A 149 -38.55 -3.13 5.69
C GLU A 149 -39.25 -2.04 6.51
N HIS A 150 -38.61 -0.89 6.67
CA HIS A 150 -39.20 0.26 7.36
C HIS A 150 -38.75 1.61 6.79
N GLY A 151 -39.69 2.42 6.31
CA GLY A 151 -39.40 3.81 5.94
C GLY A 151 -38.38 3.99 4.80
N GLY A 152 -38.23 2.99 3.92
CA GLY A 152 -37.20 2.97 2.87
C GLY A 152 -35.88 2.31 3.30
N VAL A 153 -35.79 1.85 4.56
CA VAL A 153 -34.65 1.11 5.10
C VAL A 153 -34.95 -0.39 5.07
N THR A 154 -34.05 -1.17 4.48
CA THR A 154 -34.09 -2.63 4.54
C THR A 154 -33.13 -3.12 5.61
N ALA A 155 -33.62 -3.91 6.56
CA ALA A 155 -32.83 -4.58 7.58
C ALA A 155 -32.80 -6.10 7.31
N LEU A 156 -31.60 -6.67 7.22
CA LEU A 156 -31.36 -8.11 7.12
C LEU A 156 -30.72 -8.59 8.43
N LEU A 157 -31.38 -9.54 9.10
CA LEU A 157 -30.81 -10.23 10.26
C LEU A 157 -30.22 -11.57 9.82
N VAL A 158 -28.96 -11.79 10.17
CA VAL A 158 -28.20 -13.02 9.92
C VAL A 158 -27.82 -13.62 11.27
N ASP A 159 -28.34 -14.81 11.55
CA ASP A 159 -28.04 -15.58 12.77
C ASP A 159 -26.80 -16.47 12.54
N GLY A 160 -25.92 -16.53 13.54
CA GLY A 160 -24.86 -17.53 13.62
C GLY A 160 -23.74 -17.42 12.58
N LEU A 161 -23.36 -16.22 12.14
CA LEU A 161 -22.21 -16.03 11.26
C LEU A 161 -20.93 -16.49 11.99
N GLY A 162 -20.36 -17.63 11.55
CA GLY A 162 -19.26 -18.29 12.24
C GLY A 162 -19.62 -18.97 13.57
N GLY A 163 -20.91 -19.09 13.91
CA GLY A 163 -21.41 -19.78 15.11
C GLY A 163 -21.41 -18.96 16.41
N GLU A 164 -20.92 -17.71 16.41
CA GLU A 164 -20.74 -16.90 17.64
C GLU A 164 -21.24 -15.45 17.54
N MET A 165 -21.51 -14.91 16.34
CA MET A 165 -21.99 -13.54 16.18
C MET A 165 -23.25 -13.44 15.29
N ASN A 166 -24.18 -12.60 15.72
CA ASN A 166 -25.36 -12.19 14.97
C ASN A 166 -25.09 -10.85 14.30
N LEU A 167 -25.53 -10.69 13.05
CA LEU A 167 -25.34 -9.47 12.27
C LEU A 167 -26.69 -8.89 11.85
N ALA A 168 -26.86 -7.59 12.03
CA ALA A 168 -27.93 -6.81 11.43
C ALA A 168 -27.34 -5.83 10.40
N LEU A 169 -27.88 -5.87 9.20
CA LEU A 169 -27.49 -5.04 8.07
C LEU A 169 -28.63 -4.11 7.71
N PHE A 170 -28.40 -2.81 7.70
CA PHE A 170 -29.37 -1.77 7.32
C PHE A 170 -28.96 -1.15 5.99
N GLY A 171 -29.88 -0.90 5.07
CA GLY A 171 -29.57 -0.29 3.78
C GLY A 171 -30.57 0.78 3.35
N VAL A 172 -30.05 1.93 2.88
CA VAL A 172 -30.79 3.07 2.35
C VAL A 172 -29.99 3.75 1.24
N GLU A 173 -30.52 3.79 0.02
CA GLU A 173 -30.00 4.64 -1.09
C GLU A 173 -28.48 4.50 -1.35
N GLY A 174 -27.94 3.29 -1.20
CA GLY A 174 -26.51 3.00 -1.38
C GLY A 174 -25.64 3.24 -0.14
N THR A 175 -26.23 3.61 1.00
CA THR A 175 -25.58 3.59 2.30
C THR A 175 -26.04 2.38 3.09
N PHE A 176 -25.09 1.69 3.73
CA PHE A 176 -25.30 0.47 4.49
C PHE A 176 -24.68 0.59 5.88
N GLY A 177 -25.39 0.13 6.91
CA GLY A 177 -24.92 0.10 8.28
C GLY A 177 -24.87 -1.32 8.82
N PHE A 178 -23.81 -1.64 9.56
CA PHE A 178 -23.57 -2.97 10.12
C PHE A 178 -23.57 -2.91 11.64
N VAL A 179 -24.33 -3.79 12.27
CA VAL A 179 -24.30 -3.98 13.73
C VAL A 179 -24.13 -5.45 14.01
N ALA A 180 -23.16 -5.80 14.85
CA ALA A 180 -22.94 -7.17 15.28
C ALA A 180 -23.14 -7.30 16.79
N HIS A 181 -23.61 -8.48 17.23
CA HIS A 181 -23.72 -8.83 18.64
C HIS A 181 -23.68 -10.34 18.87
N GLU A 182 -23.04 -10.79 19.95
CA GLU A 182 -22.97 -12.21 20.32
C GLU A 182 -24.35 -12.78 20.71
N ASP A 183 -25.14 -11.98 21.43
CA ASP A 183 -26.48 -12.36 21.87
C ASP A 183 -27.59 -12.00 20.83
N PRO A 184 -28.39 -12.98 20.37
CA PRO A 184 -29.49 -12.76 19.42
C PRO A 184 -30.60 -11.83 19.93
N GLU A 185 -30.90 -11.81 21.24
CA GLU A 185 -31.94 -10.91 21.76
C GLU A 185 -31.47 -9.45 21.72
N SER A 186 -30.22 -9.22 22.10
CA SER A 186 -29.58 -7.90 22.04
C SER A 186 -29.48 -7.32 20.63
N ILE A 187 -29.22 -8.14 19.59
CA ILE A 187 -29.22 -7.62 18.21
C ILE A 187 -30.62 -7.18 17.77
N ILE A 188 -31.68 -7.88 18.19
CA ILE A 188 -33.06 -7.51 17.91
C ILE A 188 -33.41 -6.19 18.60
N ASP A 189 -32.97 -6.00 19.84
CA ASP A 189 -33.19 -4.75 20.56
C ASP A 189 -32.44 -3.58 19.92
N ARG A 190 -31.19 -3.78 19.46
CA ARG A 190 -30.47 -2.78 18.66
C ARG A 190 -31.17 -2.45 17.35
N VAL A 191 -31.71 -3.46 16.65
CA VAL A 191 -32.50 -3.23 15.43
C VAL A 191 -33.73 -2.37 15.72
N ARG A 192 -34.41 -2.62 16.84
CA ARG A 192 -35.56 -1.80 17.26
C ARG A 192 -35.16 -0.37 17.58
N GLU A 193 -34.05 -0.18 18.30
CA GLU A 193 -33.50 1.13 18.62
C GLU A 193 -33.21 1.94 17.35
N ILE A 194 -32.51 1.34 16.39
CA ILE A 194 -32.20 1.97 15.09
C ILE A 194 -33.49 2.34 14.34
N ILE A 195 -34.47 1.45 14.33
CA ILE A 195 -35.78 1.71 13.72
C ILE A 195 -36.51 2.87 14.42
N ASP A 196 -36.44 2.97 15.74
CA ASP A 196 -37.11 4.03 16.50
C ASP A 196 -36.39 5.38 16.36
N LYS A 197 -35.05 5.39 16.28
CA LYS A 197 -34.24 6.55 15.87
C LYS A 197 -34.58 7.00 14.44
N LEU A 198 -34.70 6.06 13.50
CA LEU A 198 -35.12 6.34 12.13
C LEU A 198 -36.53 6.97 12.07
N LYS A 199 -37.45 6.58 12.97
CA LYS A 199 -38.79 7.19 13.09
C LYS A 199 -38.77 8.59 13.75
N GLY A 200 -37.63 9.04 14.28
CA GLY A 200 -37.53 10.28 15.05
C GLY A 200 -38.23 10.20 16.41
N VAL A 201 -38.32 8.99 16.99
CA VAL A 201 -38.89 8.77 18.33
C VAL A 201 -37.87 9.11 19.42
N GLU A 202 -36.58 8.92 19.13
CA GLU A 202 -35.45 9.32 19.98
C GLU A 202 -34.59 10.37 19.25
N GLU A 203 -34.18 11.40 19.97
CA GLU A 203 -33.16 12.36 19.55
C GLU A 203 -31.85 11.94 20.23
N ASP A 204 -30.98 11.28 19.49
CA ASP A 204 -29.63 10.96 19.94
C ASP A 204 -28.66 11.16 18.78
N ASP A 205 -27.46 11.63 19.09
CA ASP A 205 -26.39 11.87 18.13
C ASP A 205 -25.66 10.53 17.93
N GLY A 206 -26.18 9.66 17.05
CA GLY A 206 -25.52 8.38 16.76
C GLY A 206 -24.21 8.53 15.98
N PHE A 207 -23.81 7.52 15.21
CA PHE A 207 -22.53 7.43 14.49
C PHE A 207 -22.12 8.68 13.66
N LEU A 208 -23.06 9.55 13.31
CA LEU A 208 -22.80 10.81 12.58
C LEU A 208 -22.08 11.91 13.38
N ASP A 209 -21.89 11.79 14.70
CA ASP A 209 -21.01 12.69 15.47
C ASP A 209 -19.56 12.18 15.54
N THR A 210 -19.24 11.09 14.82
CA THR A 210 -17.89 10.55 14.82
C THR A 210 -16.96 11.40 13.98
N ASP A 211 -15.86 11.87 14.59
CA ASP A 211 -14.70 12.45 13.92
C ASP A 211 -14.28 11.65 12.67
N ALA A 212 -14.61 10.35 12.62
CA ALA A 212 -14.42 9.43 11.51
C ALA A 212 -15.09 9.84 10.19
N HIS A 213 -16.39 10.22 10.20
CA HIS A 213 -17.09 10.61 8.97
C HIS A 213 -16.58 11.95 8.45
N ASP A 214 -16.34 12.89 9.37
CA ASP A 214 -15.71 14.17 9.05
C ASP A 214 -14.26 13.98 8.58
N ALA A 215 -13.50 13.04 9.14
CA ALA A 215 -12.16 12.70 8.68
C ALA A 215 -12.18 12.02 7.30
N ALA A 216 -13.12 11.11 7.06
CA ALA A 216 -13.29 10.43 5.78
C ALA A 216 -13.71 11.40 4.66
N SER A 217 -14.48 12.44 4.99
CA SER A 217 -14.91 13.46 4.03
C SER A 217 -13.89 14.60 3.83
N ARG A 218 -12.96 14.79 4.78
CA ARG A 218 -11.84 15.75 4.68
C ARG A 218 -10.89 15.35 3.57
N GLY A 219 -11.00 16.01 2.41
CA GLY A 219 -10.07 15.87 1.28
C GLY A 219 -10.71 15.43 -0.03
N TRP A 220 -12.01 15.16 -0.03
CA TRP A 220 -12.73 14.66 -1.20
C TRP A 220 -13.66 15.75 -1.79
N PRO A 221 -13.42 16.22 -3.04
CA PRO A 221 -14.25 17.26 -3.65
C PRO A 221 -15.66 16.77 -4.04
N SER A 222 -15.85 15.46 -4.12
CA SER A 222 -17.11 14.77 -4.36
C SER A 222 -17.17 13.49 -3.51
N PRO A 223 -18.37 12.95 -3.21
CA PRO A 223 -18.48 11.65 -2.56
C PRO A 223 -17.70 10.59 -3.36
N PRO A 224 -16.86 9.78 -2.70
CA PRO A 224 -16.13 8.72 -3.37
C PRO A 224 -17.11 7.67 -3.94
N ALA A 225 -16.67 6.90 -4.92
CA ALA A 225 -17.47 5.77 -5.43
C ALA A 225 -17.78 4.76 -4.32
N LEU A 226 -16.86 4.59 -3.37
CA LEU A 226 -16.99 3.74 -2.20
C LEU A 226 -16.37 4.44 -0.98
N SER A 227 -17.06 4.40 0.15
CA SER A 227 -16.56 4.81 1.45
C SER A 227 -16.97 3.77 2.47
N VAL A 228 -16.02 3.28 3.26
CA VAL A 228 -16.25 2.36 4.36
C VAL A 228 -15.66 2.99 5.59
N THR A 229 -16.43 3.12 6.66
CA THR A 229 -15.96 3.53 7.97
C THR A 229 -16.20 2.36 8.92
N LEU A 230 -15.18 1.99 9.68
CA LEU A 230 -15.19 0.91 10.65
C LEU A 230 -15.06 1.50 12.05
N ASN A 231 -15.77 0.91 13.00
CA ASN A 231 -15.49 1.13 14.42
C ASN A 231 -14.24 0.32 14.80
N GLY A 232 -13.20 1.04 15.23
CA GLY A 232 -11.90 0.46 15.50
C GLY A 232 -11.89 -0.43 16.75
N GLU A 233 -12.66 -0.08 17.78
CA GLU A 233 -12.82 -0.90 18.98
C GLU A 233 -13.31 -2.31 18.60
N VAL A 234 -14.36 -2.40 17.77
CA VAL A 234 -14.88 -3.69 17.31
C VAL A 234 -13.86 -4.44 16.44
N LEU A 235 -13.18 -3.73 15.53
CA LEU A 235 -12.17 -4.32 14.64
C LEU A 235 -11.03 -4.97 15.44
N PHE A 236 -10.42 -4.22 16.35
CA PHE A 236 -9.25 -4.68 17.08
C PHE A 236 -9.60 -5.66 18.19
N HIS A 237 -10.74 -5.52 18.88
CA HIS A 237 -11.19 -6.56 19.81
C HIS A 237 -11.39 -7.92 19.14
N THR A 238 -11.92 -7.93 17.91
CA THR A 238 -12.14 -9.18 17.19
C THR A 238 -10.81 -9.79 16.71
N LEU A 239 -9.89 -8.97 16.19
CA LEU A 239 -8.55 -9.42 15.81
C LEU A 239 -7.77 -9.99 17.01
N SER A 240 -7.78 -9.30 18.15
CA SER A 240 -7.06 -9.74 19.35
C SER A 240 -7.61 -11.05 19.92
N ARG A 241 -8.91 -11.33 19.79
CA ARG A 241 -9.51 -12.62 20.15
C ARG A 241 -8.99 -13.78 19.30
N GLU A 242 -8.83 -13.57 17.99
CA GLU A 242 -8.29 -14.59 17.09
C GLU A 242 -6.81 -14.89 17.36
N MET A 243 -6.06 -13.90 17.87
CA MET A 243 -4.62 -14.03 18.11
C MET A 243 -4.25 -14.59 19.50
N GLY A 244 -5.20 -14.65 20.44
CA GLY A 244 -5.02 -15.19 21.79
C GLY A 244 -4.65 -14.15 22.87
N GLU A 245 -4.64 -14.58 24.14
CA GLU A 245 -4.47 -13.68 25.31
C GLU A 245 -3.16 -12.88 25.30
N GLU A 246 -2.06 -13.48 24.83
CA GLU A 246 -0.75 -12.82 24.75
C GLU A 246 -0.76 -11.67 23.72
N ALA A 247 -1.38 -11.90 22.56
CA ALA A 247 -1.55 -10.87 21.54
C ALA A 247 -2.53 -9.78 21.98
N LEU A 248 -3.54 -10.10 22.78
CA LEU A 248 -4.43 -9.11 23.38
C LEU A 248 -3.65 -8.17 24.32
N GLY A 249 -2.73 -8.69 25.12
CA GLY A 249 -1.85 -7.86 25.96
C GLY A 249 -1.03 -6.88 25.14
N VAL A 250 -0.33 -7.36 24.10
CA VAL A 250 0.49 -6.52 23.20
C VAL A 250 -0.34 -5.49 22.46
N THR A 251 -1.49 -5.88 21.89
CA THR A 251 -2.37 -4.95 21.16
C THR A 251 -2.96 -3.86 22.06
N THR A 252 -3.23 -4.19 23.32
CA THR A 252 -3.65 -3.20 24.33
C THR A 252 -2.52 -2.23 24.64
N GLU A 253 -1.32 -2.72 24.94
CA GLU A 253 -0.17 -1.86 25.29
C GLU A 253 0.28 -0.96 24.14
N LEU A 254 0.17 -1.43 22.89
CA LEU A 254 0.45 -0.61 21.73
C LEU A 254 -0.62 0.46 21.47
N GLY A 255 -1.81 0.33 22.07
CA GLY A 255 -2.94 1.24 21.91
C GLY A 255 -3.82 0.95 20.69
N PHE A 256 -3.74 -0.25 20.10
CA PHE A 256 -4.63 -0.62 19.00
C PHE A 256 -6.10 -0.69 19.44
N LEU A 257 -6.37 -1.04 20.69
CA LEU A 257 -7.75 -1.05 21.24
C LEU A 257 -8.32 0.36 21.45
N ASP A 258 -7.46 1.38 21.50
CA ASP A 258 -7.86 2.79 21.65
C ASP A 258 -8.14 3.46 20.29
N VAL A 259 -7.94 2.73 19.17
CA VAL A 259 -8.32 3.19 17.84
C VAL A 259 -9.84 3.25 17.76
N ALA A 260 -10.40 4.45 17.83
CA ALA A 260 -11.85 4.65 17.77
C ALA A 260 -12.43 4.27 16.39
N TRP A 261 -11.71 4.56 15.31
CA TRP A 261 -12.23 4.37 13.96
C TRP A 261 -11.13 4.14 12.93
N ALA A 262 -11.53 3.52 11.82
CA ALA A 262 -10.76 3.47 10.59
C ALA A 262 -11.70 3.73 9.40
N TYR A 263 -11.18 4.21 8.28
CA TYR A 263 -11.97 4.32 7.05
C TYR A 263 -11.15 3.92 5.83
N LEU A 264 -11.89 3.57 4.76
CA LEU A 264 -11.41 3.30 3.43
C LEU A 264 -12.29 4.06 2.43
N ASN A 265 -11.70 4.92 1.61
CA ASN A 265 -12.36 5.55 0.48
C ASN A 265 -11.73 5.06 -0.82
N VAL A 266 -12.55 4.76 -1.81
CA VAL A 266 -12.13 4.40 -3.16
C VAL A 266 -12.97 5.20 -4.15
N ASP A 267 -12.32 5.82 -5.12
CA ASP A 267 -13.01 6.46 -6.22
C ASP A 267 -12.32 6.21 -7.54
N VAL A 268 -13.14 5.96 -8.54
CA VAL A 268 -12.71 5.73 -9.91
C VAL A 268 -13.21 6.94 -10.71
N GLY A 269 -12.29 7.83 -11.05
CA GLY A 269 -12.59 9.03 -11.81
C GLY A 269 -12.55 8.78 -13.33
N LEU A 270 -12.65 9.87 -14.09
CA LEU A 270 -12.49 9.84 -15.54
C LEU A 270 -11.01 9.83 -15.94
N GLY A 271 -10.66 9.18 -17.05
CA GLY A 271 -9.26 9.12 -17.49
C GLY A 271 -8.39 8.28 -16.54
N GLU A 272 -7.19 8.76 -16.20
CA GLU A 272 -6.26 8.05 -15.31
C GLU A 272 -6.57 8.22 -13.81
N ASN A 273 -7.68 8.87 -13.48
CA ASN A 273 -8.03 9.18 -12.10
C ASN A 273 -8.45 7.92 -11.34
N LEU A 274 -7.67 7.54 -10.34
CA LEU A 274 -8.00 6.51 -9.36
C LEU A 274 -7.54 7.00 -8.00
N ASP A 275 -8.43 7.03 -7.01
CA ASP A 275 -8.11 7.42 -5.65
C ASP A 275 -8.43 6.30 -4.68
N PHE A 276 -7.51 6.09 -3.76
CA PHE A 276 -7.64 5.17 -2.65
C PHE A 276 -7.12 5.86 -1.40
N SER A 277 -7.87 5.84 -0.31
CA SER A 277 -7.45 6.46 0.95
C SER A 277 -7.88 5.60 2.13
N ILE A 278 -6.91 5.20 2.95
CA ILE A 278 -7.17 4.62 4.26
C ILE A 278 -6.87 5.70 5.30
N GLY A 279 -7.74 5.88 6.28
CA GLY A 279 -7.44 6.66 7.46
C GLY A 279 -7.67 5.86 8.72
N LEU A 280 -6.81 6.03 9.72
CA LEU A 280 -6.95 5.41 11.03
C LEU A 280 -6.86 6.48 12.10
N HIS A 281 -7.78 6.44 13.07
CA HIS A 281 -7.63 7.18 14.31
C HIS A 281 -6.43 6.65 15.07
N ILE A 282 -5.46 7.51 15.37
CA ILE A 282 -4.29 7.13 16.18
C ILE A 282 -4.23 8.07 17.38
N PRO A 283 -4.61 7.59 18.58
CA PRO A 283 -4.57 8.41 19.80
C PRO A 283 -3.12 8.79 20.14
N HIS A 284 -2.89 10.03 20.55
CA HIS A 284 -1.55 10.54 20.91
C HIS A 284 -0.98 9.90 22.17
N ASP A 285 -1.84 9.34 23.01
CA ASP A 285 -1.53 8.79 24.33
C ASP A 285 -1.02 7.34 24.24
N THR A 286 -0.73 6.85 23.04
CA THR A 286 -0.45 5.44 22.75
C THR A 286 0.90 5.29 22.06
N VAL A 287 1.51 4.11 22.17
CA VAL A 287 2.79 3.80 21.50
C VAL A 287 2.70 4.00 19.98
N ILE A 288 1.59 3.61 19.35
CA ILE A 288 1.40 3.85 17.90
C ILE A 288 1.26 5.34 17.60
N GLY A 289 0.64 6.11 18.51
CA GLY A 289 0.62 7.57 18.46
C GLY A 289 2.01 8.17 18.50
N ASP A 290 2.84 7.72 19.44
CA ASP A 290 4.23 8.15 19.55
C ASP A 290 5.02 7.83 18.27
N PHE A 291 4.88 6.61 17.71
CA PHE A 291 5.49 6.25 16.42
C PHE A 291 4.99 7.13 15.26
N ALA A 292 3.69 7.43 15.22
CA ALA A 292 3.11 8.27 14.19
C ALA A 292 3.60 9.73 14.29
N ASP A 293 3.89 10.21 15.50
CA ASP A 293 4.36 11.55 15.77
C ASP A 293 5.87 11.72 15.43
N LEU A 294 6.60 10.62 15.16
CA LEU A 294 7.96 10.63 14.59
C LEU A 294 7.99 10.98 13.10
N LEU A 295 6.85 11.01 12.42
CA LEU A 295 6.74 11.50 11.05
C LEU A 295 6.70 13.04 11.05
N GLY A 296 7.79 13.65 10.59
CA GLY A 296 7.83 15.09 10.35
C GLY A 296 7.36 15.43 8.93
N PRO A 297 7.32 16.73 8.56
CA PRO A 297 6.94 17.15 7.22
C PRO A 297 7.96 16.70 6.17
N ALA A 298 7.50 16.23 5.01
CA ALA A 298 8.37 15.73 3.94
C ALA A 298 9.46 16.75 3.56
N PRO A 299 10.73 16.31 3.37
CA PRO A 299 11.87 17.21 3.22
C PRO A 299 11.96 17.79 1.81
N ILE A 300 11.05 18.70 1.45
CA ILE A 300 10.95 19.33 0.12
C ILE A 300 12.28 20.02 -0.29
N GLY A 301 13.12 20.42 0.68
CA GLY A 301 14.45 20.96 0.42
C GLY A 301 15.38 20.01 -0.36
N MET A 302 15.22 18.69 -0.16
CA MET A 302 16.02 17.66 -0.84
C MET A 302 15.78 17.60 -2.34
N LEU A 303 14.64 18.10 -2.82
CA LEU A 303 14.32 18.13 -4.26
C LEU A 303 15.40 18.79 -5.10
N LYS A 304 16.04 19.83 -4.57
CA LYS A 304 17.09 20.58 -5.29
C LYS A 304 18.29 19.70 -5.67
N ARG A 305 18.54 18.63 -4.91
CA ARG A 305 19.67 17.71 -5.08
C ARG A 305 19.37 16.55 -6.03
N LEU A 306 18.09 16.34 -6.36
CA LEU A 306 17.67 15.19 -7.16
C LEU A 306 17.92 15.39 -8.66
N PRO A 307 18.19 14.30 -9.40
CA PRO A 307 18.33 14.36 -10.84
C PRO A 307 17.11 14.90 -11.60
N ASN A 308 17.32 15.65 -12.69
CA ASN A 308 16.22 16.14 -13.52
C ASN A 308 15.47 15.01 -14.25
N ALA A 309 16.16 13.90 -14.52
CA ALA A 309 15.63 12.78 -15.28
C ALA A 309 14.89 11.74 -14.41
N CYS A 310 14.61 12.04 -13.14
CA CYS A 310 13.98 11.08 -12.23
C CYS A 310 12.60 10.64 -12.72
N SER A 311 12.38 9.34 -12.95
CA SER A 311 11.08 8.76 -13.29
C SER A 311 10.19 8.55 -12.06
N SER A 312 10.80 8.36 -10.89
CA SER A 312 10.12 8.34 -9.59
C SER A 312 10.95 9.01 -8.51
N LEU A 313 10.29 9.39 -7.43
CA LEU A 313 10.86 10.05 -6.25
C LEU A 313 10.04 9.66 -5.01
N SER A 314 10.70 9.29 -3.92
CA SER A 314 10.10 9.29 -2.57
C SER A 314 10.83 10.25 -1.64
N LEU A 315 10.08 11.03 -0.87
CA LEU A 315 10.57 11.89 0.21
C LEU A 315 9.95 11.43 1.52
N CYS A 316 10.75 11.33 2.58
CA CYS A 316 10.29 10.97 3.91
C CYS A 316 11.03 11.82 4.95
N ASN A 317 10.32 12.36 5.93
CA ASN A 317 10.93 12.85 7.17
C ASN A 317 10.52 11.94 8.32
N TYR A 318 11.49 11.23 8.91
CA TYR A 318 11.23 10.27 9.98
C TYR A 318 12.34 10.31 11.03
N ASP A 319 11.98 10.56 12.29
CA ASP A 319 12.93 10.62 13.39
C ASP A 319 13.39 9.21 13.81
N VAL A 320 14.48 8.74 13.17
CA VAL A 320 15.09 7.43 13.47
C VAL A 320 15.62 7.36 14.90
N ALA A 321 16.15 8.46 15.43
CA ALA A 321 16.66 8.53 16.79
C ALA A 321 15.53 8.40 17.81
N GLY A 322 14.45 9.15 17.60
CA GLY A 322 13.22 9.03 18.40
C GLY A 322 12.60 7.64 18.29
N ALA A 323 12.58 7.03 17.11
CA ALA A 323 12.10 5.66 16.91
C ALA A 323 12.90 4.64 17.72
N TRP A 324 14.23 4.78 17.72
CA TRP A 324 15.12 3.93 18.51
C TRP A 324 14.85 4.07 20.00
N GLN A 325 14.75 5.30 20.51
CA GLN A 325 14.45 5.59 21.91
C GLN A 325 13.08 5.02 22.31
N LEU A 326 12.05 5.23 21.50
CA LEU A 326 10.72 4.68 21.72
C LEU A 326 10.73 3.14 21.75
N CYS A 327 11.49 2.49 20.86
CA CYS A 327 11.64 1.03 20.88
C CYS A 327 12.25 0.53 22.19
N LEU A 328 13.25 1.25 22.73
CA LEU A 328 13.86 0.91 24.02
C LEU A 328 12.89 1.14 25.19
N GLU A 329 12.12 2.22 25.16
CA GLU A 329 11.09 2.51 26.15
C GLU A 329 10.01 1.43 26.17
N VAL A 330 9.49 1.07 25.00
CA VAL A 330 8.51 -0.02 24.83
C VAL A 330 9.10 -1.34 25.29
N LEU A 331 10.33 -1.68 24.89
CA LEU A 331 10.97 -2.92 25.36
C LEU A 331 11.08 -2.96 26.89
N SER A 332 11.38 -1.83 27.52
CA SER A 332 11.48 -1.73 28.98
C SER A 332 10.12 -1.90 29.70
N SER A 333 9.00 -1.55 29.06
CA SER A 333 7.66 -1.75 29.63
C SER A 333 7.27 -3.24 29.63
N PHE A 334 7.68 -3.99 28.59
CA PHE A 334 7.42 -5.42 28.50
C PHE A 334 8.40 -6.26 29.33
N THR A 335 9.70 -5.95 29.27
CA THR A 335 10.74 -6.77 29.92
C THR A 335 12.01 -5.99 30.25
N GLN A 336 12.27 -5.81 31.55
CA GLN A 336 13.53 -5.23 32.02
C GLN A 336 14.74 -6.08 31.60
N GLU A 337 14.62 -7.41 31.59
CA GLU A 337 15.70 -8.31 31.16
C GLU A 337 16.01 -8.13 29.67
N GLY A 338 14.98 -8.01 28.82
CA GLY A 338 15.17 -7.75 27.39
C GLY A 338 15.87 -6.40 27.15
N TYR A 339 15.44 -5.36 27.85
CA TYR A 339 16.07 -4.05 27.81
C TYR A 339 17.54 -4.09 28.26
N ASP A 340 17.83 -4.69 29.42
CA ASP A 340 19.19 -4.80 29.95
C ASP A 340 20.11 -5.59 29.00
N ASN A 341 19.58 -6.64 28.36
CA ASN A 341 20.31 -7.42 27.36
C ASN A 341 20.64 -6.61 26.09
N VAL A 342 19.72 -5.77 25.62
CA VAL A 342 19.97 -4.87 24.48
C VAL A 342 21.06 -3.86 24.83
N LEU A 343 20.98 -3.20 25.99
CA LEU A 343 22.01 -2.26 26.44
C LEU A 343 23.37 -2.93 26.61
N GLN A 344 23.41 -4.12 27.21
CA GLN A 344 24.64 -4.89 27.35
C GLN A 344 25.19 -5.30 25.98
N GLY A 345 24.32 -5.63 25.02
CA GLY A 345 24.67 -5.94 23.64
C GLY A 345 25.32 -4.75 22.93
N LEU A 346 24.73 -3.56 23.04
CA LEU A 346 25.28 -2.31 22.48
C LEU A 346 26.62 -1.95 23.13
N GLN A 347 26.73 -2.07 24.46
CA GLN A 347 27.98 -1.81 25.15
C GLN A 347 29.07 -2.81 24.74
N SER A 348 28.72 -4.10 24.59
CA SER A 348 29.66 -5.12 24.13
C SER A 348 30.07 -4.89 22.67
N ALA A 349 29.14 -4.45 21.82
CA ALA A 349 29.40 -4.08 20.44
C ALA A 349 30.35 -2.88 20.37
N ARG A 350 30.13 -1.85 21.21
CA ARG A 350 31.02 -0.70 21.34
C ARG A 350 32.43 -1.10 21.76
N ASP A 351 32.55 -1.95 22.77
CA ASP A 351 33.84 -2.45 23.24
C ASP A 351 34.57 -3.30 22.18
N LEU A 352 33.82 -4.03 21.36
CA LEU A 352 34.35 -4.91 20.31
C LEU A 352 34.72 -4.16 19.02
N TRP A 353 33.85 -3.27 18.56
CA TRP A 353 33.97 -2.56 17.30
C TRP A 353 34.76 -1.25 17.43
N GLY A 354 34.92 -0.75 18.66
CA GLY A 354 35.66 0.47 18.94
C GLY A 354 34.92 1.76 18.57
N PHE A 355 33.60 1.68 18.39
CA PHE A 355 32.74 2.83 18.07
C PHE A 355 31.34 2.65 18.65
N ASP A 356 30.65 3.75 18.93
CA ASP A 356 29.29 3.73 19.48
C ASP A 356 28.26 3.75 18.35
N LEU A 357 27.58 2.61 18.11
CA LEU A 357 26.58 2.50 17.03
C LEU A 357 25.44 3.51 17.19
N GLU A 358 25.03 3.81 18.42
CA GLU A 358 23.95 4.74 18.66
C GLU A 358 24.42 6.18 18.39
N GLU A 359 25.51 6.60 19.03
CA GLU A 359 26.01 7.98 18.90
C GLU A 359 26.59 8.27 17.51
N GLU A 360 27.32 7.34 16.89
CA GLU A 360 28.08 7.57 15.65
C GLU A 360 27.28 7.22 14.38
N LEU A 361 26.16 6.50 14.49
CA LEU A 361 25.30 6.16 13.34
C LEU A 361 23.84 6.57 13.54
N LEU A 362 23.15 6.01 14.53
CA LEU A 362 21.69 6.20 14.67
C LEU A 362 21.30 7.65 14.97
N LEU A 363 22.03 8.31 15.87
CA LEU A 363 21.77 9.70 16.25
C LEU A 363 22.26 10.72 15.21
N GLN A 364 22.94 10.26 14.16
CA GLN A 364 23.43 11.12 13.09
C GLN A 364 22.38 11.38 12.01
N PHE A 365 21.31 10.59 11.92
CA PHE A 365 20.23 10.83 10.96
C PHE A 365 19.43 12.07 11.37
N THR A 366 19.35 13.06 10.47
CA THR A 366 18.49 14.25 10.63
C THR A 366 17.00 13.96 10.46
N GLY A 367 16.69 12.75 9.99
CA GLY A 367 15.36 12.31 9.62
C GLY A 367 14.98 12.62 8.17
N ASP A 368 15.76 13.41 7.43
CA ASP A 368 15.48 13.68 6.03
C ASP A 368 15.97 12.52 5.12
N PHE A 369 15.05 11.92 4.38
CA PHE A 369 15.34 10.87 3.41
C PHE A 369 14.72 11.20 2.05
N ALA A 370 15.47 10.91 0.99
CA ALA A 370 14.94 10.88 -0.36
C ALA A 370 15.45 9.64 -1.12
N SER A 371 14.59 9.06 -1.93
CA SER A 371 14.95 8.04 -2.92
C SER A 371 14.41 8.43 -4.29
N PHE A 372 15.05 7.97 -5.35
CA PHE A 372 14.57 8.23 -6.72
C PHE A 372 14.99 7.10 -7.64
N SER A 373 14.31 7.01 -8.79
CA SER A 373 14.74 6.21 -9.94
C SER A 373 14.99 7.12 -11.14
N MET A 374 15.95 6.78 -11.99
CA MET A 374 16.21 7.49 -13.24
C MET A 374 16.75 6.53 -14.31
N PRO A 375 16.59 6.86 -15.60
CA PRO A 375 17.20 6.09 -16.66
C PRO A 375 18.73 6.24 -16.63
N VAL A 376 19.44 5.16 -16.92
CA VAL A 376 20.89 5.09 -17.02
C VAL A 376 21.33 4.60 -18.41
N PRO A 377 22.55 4.92 -18.86
CA PRO A 377 23.10 4.44 -20.12
C PRO A 377 23.10 2.91 -20.26
N GLU A 378 22.94 2.45 -21.49
CA GLU A 378 23.05 1.02 -21.81
C GLU A 378 24.40 0.44 -21.36
N GLY A 379 24.34 -0.72 -20.68
CA GLY A 379 25.51 -1.45 -20.22
C GLY A 379 26.04 -1.03 -18.84
N GLU A 380 25.46 -0.01 -18.21
CA GLU A 380 25.79 0.36 -16.84
C GLU A 380 25.18 -0.62 -15.83
N ILE A 381 23.96 -1.10 -16.06
CA ILE A 381 23.33 -2.17 -15.28
C ILE A 381 23.57 -3.50 -16.00
N LYS A 382 24.11 -4.48 -15.26
CA LYS A 382 24.23 -5.86 -15.77
C LYS A 382 22.84 -6.43 -16.02
N ASN A 383 22.71 -7.27 -17.04
CA ASN A 383 21.44 -7.94 -17.30
C ASN A 383 21.06 -8.80 -16.08
N PRO A 384 19.82 -8.76 -15.55
CA PRO A 384 19.42 -9.62 -14.44
C PRO A 384 19.64 -11.12 -14.69
N LEU A 385 19.60 -11.58 -15.95
CA LEU A 385 19.93 -12.96 -16.30
C LEU A 385 21.43 -13.25 -16.18
N GLU A 386 22.29 -12.28 -16.54
CA GLU A 386 23.72 -12.36 -16.27
C GLU A 386 23.99 -12.35 -14.75
N GLN A 387 23.22 -11.54 -13.98
CA GLN A 387 23.28 -11.48 -12.51
C GLN A 387 22.75 -12.73 -11.78
N LEU A 388 22.16 -13.68 -12.51
CA LEU A 388 21.72 -14.95 -11.96
C LEU A 388 22.68 -16.08 -12.36
N GLY A 389 23.82 -15.74 -12.97
CA GLY A 389 24.74 -16.71 -13.56
C GLY A 389 24.11 -17.54 -14.69
N ILE A 390 22.99 -17.07 -15.26
CA ILE A 390 22.29 -17.77 -16.34
C ILE A 390 22.97 -17.38 -17.64
N GLU A 391 23.96 -18.19 -18.06
CA GLU A 391 24.61 -18.02 -19.36
C GLU A 391 23.55 -18.13 -20.47
N ALA A 392 23.23 -17.00 -21.11
CA ALA A 392 22.30 -16.95 -22.25
C ALA A 392 22.79 -17.80 -23.45
N GLU A 393 24.08 -18.16 -23.46
CA GLU A 393 24.74 -19.01 -24.46
C GLU A 393 24.30 -20.49 -24.34
N GLY A 394 23.05 -20.77 -24.70
CA GLY A 394 22.55 -22.15 -24.78
C GLY A 394 21.04 -22.29 -24.88
N VAL A 395 20.30 -21.25 -24.52
CA VAL A 395 18.83 -21.26 -24.53
C VAL A 395 18.33 -20.05 -25.33
N PRO A 396 17.90 -20.22 -26.59
CA PRO A 396 17.44 -19.13 -27.46
C PRO A 396 16.31 -18.27 -26.88
N ALA A 397 15.48 -18.86 -26.01
CA ALA A 397 14.44 -18.14 -25.27
C ALA A 397 15.04 -17.16 -24.26
N LEU A 398 16.12 -17.53 -23.56
CA LEU A 398 16.81 -16.70 -22.58
C LEU A 398 17.65 -15.59 -23.23
N SER A 399 18.21 -15.81 -24.43
CA SER A 399 18.91 -14.75 -25.17
C SER A 399 17.96 -13.66 -25.68
N THR A 400 16.73 -14.03 -26.03
CA THR A 400 15.68 -13.08 -26.47
C THR A 400 15.09 -12.34 -25.27
N ALA A 401 14.91 -13.05 -24.15
CA ALA A 401 14.54 -12.49 -22.85
C ALA A 401 15.56 -11.45 -22.36
N ALA A 402 16.84 -11.79 -22.42
CA ALA A 402 17.95 -10.90 -22.07
C ALA A 402 17.98 -9.63 -22.92
N LEU A 403 17.66 -9.72 -24.21
CA LEU A 403 17.62 -8.55 -25.09
C LEU A 403 16.36 -7.70 -24.86
N ALA A 404 15.21 -8.32 -24.60
CA ALA A 404 13.97 -7.61 -24.27
C ALA A 404 14.02 -6.95 -22.88
N SER A 405 14.76 -7.54 -21.93
CA SER A 405 14.97 -7.02 -20.59
C SER A 405 15.90 -5.81 -20.53
N ARG A 406 16.83 -5.65 -21.48
CA ARG A 406 17.79 -4.54 -21.47
C ARG A 406 17.14 -3.16 -21.46
N ASP A 407 16.05 -2.97 -22.22
CA ASP A 407 15.31 -1.70 -22.23
C ASP A 407 14.41 -1.50 -20.99
N LEU A 408 14.29 -2.51 -20.13
CA LEU A 408 13.49 -2.53 -18.90
C LEU A 408 14.34 -2.28 -17.65
N PHE A 409 15.62 -2.66 -17.69
CA PHE A 409 16.56 -2.50 -16.58
C PHE A 409 17.56 -1.36 -16.80
N ASN A 410 17.31 -0.44 -17.73
CA ASN A 410 18.07 0.80 -17.84
C ASN A 410 17.57 1.85 -16.85
N GLU A 411 16.93 1.47 -15.73
CA GLU A 411 16.65 2.38 -14.61
C GLU A 411 17.46 1.96 -13.39
N SER A 412 18.15 2.92 -12.80
CA SER A 412 18.83 2.76 -11.51
C SER A 412 18.28 3.76 -10.52
N GLY A 413 18.46 3.47 -9.23
CA GLY A 413 18.01 4.31 -8.15
C GLY A 413 19.16 4.82 -7.29
N GLY A 414 18.86 5.91 -6.59
CA GLY A 414 19.73 6.44 -5.56
C GLY A 414 18.95 6.83 -4.31
N PHE A 415 19.67 6.93 -3.21
CA PHE A 415 19.20 7.39 -1.92
C PHE A 415 20.04 8.58 -1.47
N LEU A 416 19.38 9.50 -0.80
CA LEU A 416 19.94 10.69 -0.20
C LEU A 416 19.48 10.70 1.26
N VAL A 417 20.43 10.73 2.19
CA VAL A 417 20.16 10.66 3.61
C VAL A 417 20.76 11.89 4.30
N GLY A 418 19.96 12.64 5.04
CA GLY A 418 20.40 13.81 5.81
C GLY A 418 21.14 13.40 7.06
N LEU A 419 22.36 13.93 7.24
CA LEU A 419 23.25 13.62 8.35
C LEU A 419 23.64 14.88 9.14
N ALA A 420 23.71 14.76 10.46
CA ALA A 420 24.18 15.80 11.36
C ALA A 420 25.71 15.92 11.35
N ASP A 421 26.41 14.78 11.37
CA ASP A 421 27.85 14.67 11.19
C ASP A 421 28.19 13.54 10.20
N PRO A 422 28.36 13.86 8.90
CA PRO A 422 28.74 12.87 7.90
C PRO A 422 30.06 12.15 8.19
N TYR A 423 31.02 12.83 8.84
CA TYR A 423 32.33 12.23 9.15
C TYR A 423 32.23 11.15 10.22
N ALA A 424 31.33 11.32 11.20
CA ALA A 424 31.06 10.28 12.20
C ALA A 424 30.49 9.01 11.54
N VAL A 425 29.57 9.19 10.58
CA VAL A 425 28.96 8.08 9.84
C VAL A 425 29.96 7.41 8.90
N GLU A 426 30.82 8.19 8.24
CA GLU A 426 31.91 7.70 7.39
C GLU A 426 32.87 6.81 8.20
N ASP A 427 33.38 7.29 9.34
CA ASP A 427 34.27 6.54 10.23
C ASP A 427 33.58 5.26 10.79
N ALA A 428 32.30 5.35 11.15
CA ALA A 428 31.52 4.19 11.58
C ALA A 428 31.37 3.15 10.45
N LEU A 429 31.08 3.60 9.22
CA LEU A 429 30.95 2.73 8.05
C LEU A 429 32.27 2.05 7.69
N GLU A 430 33.39 2.77 7.72
CA GLU A 430 34.72 2.19 7.49
C GLU A 430 35.04 1.08 8.50
N LYS A 431 34.75 1.32 9.79
CA LYS A 431 34.92 0.30 10.85
C LYS A 431 34.02 -0.91 10.58
N LEU A 432 32.75 -0.70 10.22
CA LEU A 432 31.81 -1.79 9.89
C LEU A 432 32.31 -2.63 8.70
N LEU A 433 32.80 -1.99 7.64
CA LEU A 433 33.36 -2.67 6.46
C LEU A 433 34.64 -3.45 6.81
N MET A 434 35.46 -2.92 7.71
CA MET A 434 36.65 -3.60 8.22
C MET A 434 36.27 -4.84 9.05
N ILE A 435 35.27 -4.73 9.93
CA ILE A 435 34.76 -5.83 10.75
C ILE A 435 34.13 -6.93 9.90
N ALA A 436 33.36 -6.54 8.88
CA ALA A 436 32.76 -7.46 7.92
C ALA A 436 33.79 -8.13 6.99
N GLY A 437 35.04 -7.65 6.99
CA GLY A 437 36.11 -8.21 6.15
C GLY A 437 35.95 -7.88 4.66
N VAL A 438 35.15 -6.85 4.33
CA VAL A 438 34.89 -6.41 2.96
C VAL A 438 35.62 -5.11 2.60
N SER A 439 36.35 -4.50 3.53
CA SER A 439 37.12 -3.27 3.24
C SER A 439 38.10 -3.40 2.09
N GLY A 440 38.68 -4.60 1.89
CA GLY A 440 39.56 -4.88 0.74
C GLY A 440 38.85 -5.04 -0.61
N LEU A 441 37.51 -5.04 -0.62
CA LEU A 441 36.66 -5.07 -1.81
C LEU A 441 36.13 -3.68 -2.18
N VAL A 442 36.42 -2.66 -1.36
CA VAL A 442 36.01 -1.29 -1.62
C VAL A 442 36.95 -0.68 -2.65
N GLU A 443 36.37 -0.24 -3.77
CA GLU A 443 37.06 0.53 -4.80
C GLU A 443 36.74 2.01 -4.60
N GLU A 444 37.75 2.86 -4.78
CA GLU A 444 37.63 4.32 -4.67
C GLU A 444 37.79 4.95 -6.05
N GLU A 445 36.90 5.88 -6.37
CA GLU A 445 36.94 6.71 -7.57
C GLU A 445 36.80 8.19 -7.17
N ASP A 446 37.70 9.04 -7.66
CA ASP A 446 37.54 10.49 -7.52
C ASP A 446 36.55 11.02 -8.57
N PHE A 447 35.45 11.62 -8.13
CA PHE A 447 34.50 12.30 -9.00
C PHE A 447 34.33 13.76 -8.57
N GLN A 448 34.79 14.67 -9.43
CA GLN A 448 34.88 16.11 -9.12
C GLN A 448 35.78 16.34 -7.90
N ASP A 449 35.21 16.73 -6.76
CA ASP A 449 35.91 16.97 -5.49
C ASP A 449 35.48 15.96 -4.40
N TYR A 450 34.80 14.88 -4.79
CA TYR A 450 34.27 13.86 -3.89
C TYR A 450 34.90 12.49 -4.13
N THR A 451 35.15 11.77 -3.03
CA THR A 451 35.51 10.34 -3.07
C THR A 451 34.25 9.51 -3.21
N CYS A 452 34.14 8.76 -4.29
CA CYS A 452 33.11 7.76 -4.48
C CYS A 452 33.66 6.41 -4.07
N HIS A 453 33.01 5.77 -3.10
CA HIS A 453 33.31 4.41 -2.72
C HIS A 453 32.34 3.47 -3.43
N SER A 454 32.82 2.30 -3.80
CA SER A 454 31.97 1.27 -4.37
C SER A 454 32.37 -0.10 -3.83
N VAL A 455 31.39 -0.96 -3.62
CA VAL A 455 31.61 -2.37 -3.30
C VAL A 455 30.80 -3.22 -4.26
N GLY A 456 31.48 -4.12 -4.95
CA GLY A 456 30.83 -5.15 -5.77
C GLY A 456 30.57 -6.39 -4.90
N LEU A 457 29.32 -6.64 -4.56
CA LEU A 457 28.89 -7.90 -3.94
C LEU A 457 28.04 -8.65 -4.96
N ASP A 458 28.53 -9.82 -5.39
CA ASP A 458 27.77 -10.79 -6.19
C ASP A 458 26.86 -10.12 -7.24
N GLU A 459 27.48 -9.29 -8.10
CA GLU A 459 26.87 -8.70 -9.30
C GLU A 459 25.98 -7.48 -9.09
N GLN A 460 25.87 -6.98 -7.86
CA GLN A 460 25.36 -5.64 -7.53
C GLN A 460 26.49 -4.74 -7.01
N SER A 461 26.62 -3.56 -7.60
CA SER A 461 27.49 -2.51 -7.08
C SER A 461 26.67 -1.57 -6.18
N LEU A 462 27.02 -1.49 -4.91
CA LEU A 462 26.58 -0.37 -4.08
C LEU A 462 27.67 0.69 -4.15
N MET A 463 27.30 1.90 -4.55
CA MET A 463 28.18 3.06 -4.57
C MET A 463 27.69 4.09 -3.57
N TRP A 464 28.61 4.76 -2.87
CA TRP A 464 28.26 5.83 -1.96
C TRP A 464 29.31 6.93 -1.92
N SER A 465 28.90 8.10 -1.45
CA SER A 465 29.79 9.24 -1.21
C SER A 465 29.18 10.15 -0.14
N PHE A 466 30.03 10.92 0.52
CA PHE A 466 29.63 11.87 1.56
C PHE A 466 29.74 13.31 1.06
N THR A 467 28.79 14.13 1.47
CA THR A 467 28.80 15.59 1.33
C THR A 467 28.79 16.22 2.73
N ASP A 468 28.81 17.55 2.84
CA ASP A 468 28.82 18.25 4.13
C ASP A 468 27.63 17.94 5.05
N ASP A 469 26.50 17.47 4.50
CA ASP A 469 25.26 17.22 5.24
C ASP A 469 24.49 15.98 4.76
N ASN A 470 25.04 15.18 3.85
CA ASN A 470 24.37 13.98 3.35
C ASN A 470 25.30 12.81 3.08
N LEU A 471 24.75 11.61 3.28
CA LEU A 471 25.19 10.38 2.63
C LEU A 471 24.40 10.20 1.32
N LEU A 472 25.12 9.98 0.24
CA LEU A 472 24.59 9.66 -1.08
C LEU A 472 24.87 8.19 -1.37
N CYS A 473 23.85 7.43 -1.77
CA CYS A 473 23.99 6.03 -2.17
C CYS A 473 23.34 5.82 -3.54
N ALA A 474 23.89 4.92 -4.36
CA ALA A 474 23.30 4.50 -5.62
C ALA A 474 23.69 3.07 -5.97
N THR A 475 22.91 2.43 -6.85
CA THR A 475 23.25 1.10 -7.36
C THR A 475 24.09 1.14 -8.64
N SER A 476 24.36 2.34 -9.17
CA SER A 476 25.24 2.55 -10.33
C SER A 476 25.84 3.96 -10.33
N SER A 477 26.79 4.21 -11.25
CA SER A 477 27.59 5.44 -11.27
C SER A 477 26.80 6.67 -11.75
N THR A 478 25.92 6.51 -12.74
CA THR A 478 25.13 7.61 -13.30
C THR A 478 24.26 8.31 -12.22
N PRO A 479 23.46 7.62 -11.40
CA PRO A 479 22.70 8.27 -10.34
C PRO A 479 23.59 8.94 -9.29
N LEU A 480 24.68 8.30 -8.85
CA LEU A 480 25.60 8.88 -7.86
C LEU A 480 26.25 10.16 -8.40
N HIS A 481 26.80 10.11 -9.61
CA HIS A 481 27.42 11.26 -10.26
C HIS A 481 26.41 12.40 -10.49
N ASN A 482 25.14 12.08 -10.79
CA ASN A 482 24.10 13.10 -10.91
C ASN A 482 23.75 13.76 -9.57
N LEU A 483 23.75 13.01 -8.46
CA LEU A 483 23.58 13.57 -7.11
C LEU A 483 24.76 14.49 -6.74
N LEU A 484 25.98 14.00 -6.92
CA LEU A 484 27.20 14.75 -6.60
C LEU A 484 27.32 16.04 -7.42
N SER A 485 27.00 15.99 -8.72
CA SER A 485 27.00 17.18 -9.58
C SER A 485 26.04 18.28 -9.13
N ARG A 486 25.10 17.96 -8.23
CA ARG A 486 24.11 18.88 -7.65
C ARG A 486 24.36 19.21 -6.19
N ALA A 487 25.29 18.53 -5.52
CA ALA A 487 25.58 18.75 -4.10
C ALA A 487 26.00 20.21 -3.82
N GLU A 488 26.80 20.81 -4.71
CA GLU A 488 27.29 22.19 -4.55
C GLU A 488 26.43 23.25 -5.26
N VAL A 489 25.49 22.84 -6.11
CA VAL A 489 24.80 23.77 -7.00
C VAL A 489 23.46 24.17 -6.38
N ASP A 490 23.34 25.42 -5.94
CA ASP A 490 22.04 26.03 -5.59
C ASP A 490 21.26 26.30 -6.89
N VAL A 491 20.82 25.22 -7.57
CA VAL A 491 20.12 25.28 -8.84
C VAL A 491 18.74 25.86 -8.59
N ALA A 492 18.59 27.15 -8.88
CA ALA A 492 17.30 27.84 -8.92
C ALA A 492 16.41 27.43 -10.12
N ASP A 493 16.84 26.47 -10.95
CA ASP A 493 16.11 26.03 -12.13
C ASP A 493 14.95 25.09 -11.75
N LYS A 494 13.84 25.73 -11.36
CA LYS A 494 12.57 25.10 -10.96
C LYS A 494 11.81 24.45 -12.13
N SER A 495 12.28 24.59 -13.37
CA SER A 495 11.47 24.27 -14.55
C SER A 495 11.26 22.77 -14.78
N HIS A 496 12.16 21.90 -14.30
CA HIS A 496 12.09 20.45 -14.56
C HIS A 496 11.39 19.69 -13.43
N LEU A 497 11.61 20.13 -12.18
CA LEU A 497 10.87 19.64 -11.01
C LEU A 497 9.47 20.23 -10.90
N SER A 498 9.06 21.13 -11.82
CA SER A 498 7.73 21.75 -11.78
C SER A 498 6.60 20.72 -11.77
N ARG A 499 6.81 19.56 -12.40
CA ARG A 499 5.86 18.43 -12.37
C ARG A 499 5.65 17.88 -10.97
N PHE A 500 6.73 17.69 -10.20
CA PHE A 500 6.65 17.20 -8.83
C PHE A 500 6.28 18.32 -7.85
N HIS A 501 6.74 19.55 -8.07
CA HIS A 501 6.40 20.70 -7.24
C HIS A 501 4.91 20.99 -7.22
N GLY A 502 4.20 20.83 -8.35
CA GLY A 502 2.75 21.00 -8.39
C GLY A 502 2.04 19.97 -7.49
N VAL A 503 2.45 18.71 -7.59
CA VAL A 503 1.95 17.60 -6.77
C VAL A 503 2.27 17.81 -5.29
N LEU A 504 3.54 18.09 -4.97
CA LEU A 504 4.02 18.30 -3.60
C LEU A 504 3.40 19.53 -2.94
N ALA A 505 3.16 20.60 -3.71
CA ALA A 505 2.44 21.76 -3.20
C ALA A 505 0.97 21.44 -2.89
N ALA A 506 0.36 20.47 -3.59
CA ALA A 506 -0.99 20.00 -3.33
C ALA A 506 -1.07 18.96 -2.19
N CYS A 507 0.04 18.32 -1.84
CA CYS A 507 0.10 17.31 -0.78
C CYS A 507 -0.20 17.88 0.62
N GLY A 508 0.16 19.14 0.88
CA GLY A 508 -0.02 19.80 2.18
C GLY A 508 1.18 19.64 3.12
N PRO A 509 1.33 20.51 4.13
CA PRO A 509 2.44 20.46 5.10
C PRO A 509 2.41 19.26 6.06
N GLU A 510 1.26 18.60 6.21
CA GLU A 510 1.02 17.44 7.08
C GLU A 510 1.52 16.09 6.51
N VAL A 511 2.02 16.09 5.28
CA VAL A 511 2.52 14.88 4.62
C VAL A 511 3.96 14.62 5.07
N GLY A 512 4.18 13.47 5.72
CA GLY A 512 5.50 13.08 6.18
C GLY A 512 6.23 12.11 5.25
N LEU A 513 5.48 11.34 4.47
CA LEU A 513 6.01 10.53 3.39
C LEU A 513 5.23 10.81 2.12
N VAL A 514 5.94 11.02 1.01
CA VAL A 514 5.35 11.15 -0.32
C VAL A 514 6.21 10.45 -1.35
N SER A 515 5.62 9.54 -2.11
CA SER A 515 6.20 8.92 -3.28
C SER A 515 5.41 9.34 -4.52
N ILE A 516 6.13 9.69 -5.57
CA ILE A 516 5.60 10.15 -6.84
C ILE A 516 6.30 9.39 -7.96
N SER A 517 5.55 8.75 -8.84
CA SER A 517 6.10 8.08 -10.02
C SER A 517 5.31 8.40 -11.27
N ASP A 518 5.99 8.34 -12.42
CA ASP A 518 5.32 8.38 -13.72
C ASP A 518 4.50 7.09 -13.93
N THR A 519 3.18 7.23 -14.12
CA THR A 519 2.27 6.09 -14.24
C THR A 519 2.69 5.15 -15.37
N ARG A 520 3.06 5.74 -16.52
CA ARG A 520 3.47 4.98 -17.70
C ARG A 520 4.76 4.22 -17.41
N THR A 521 5.78 4.88 -16.87
CA THR A 521 7.05 4.21 -16.55
C THR A 521 6.83 3.07 -15.55
N THR A 522 6.03 3.28 -14.50
CA THR A 522 5.70 2.21 -13.54
C THR A 522 5.04 1.02 -14.24
N ILE A 523 4.04 1.25 -15.10
CA ILE A 523 3.36 0.16 -15.82
C ILE A 523 4.28 -0.54 -16.82
N GLU A 524 5.10 0.21 -17.57
CA GLU A 524 6.08 -0.35 -18.51
C GLU A 524 7.10 -1.24 -17.79
N SER A 525 7.63 -0.80 -16.64
CA SER A 525 8.54 -1.57 -15.81
C SER A 525 7.87 -2.84 -15.27
N THR A 526 6.64 -2.74 -14.76
CA THR A 526 5.87 -3.89 -14.28
C THR A 526 5.60 -4.91 -15.38
N ILE A 527 5.16 -4.47 -16.58
CA ILE A 527 4.99 -5.34 -17.75
C ILE A 527 6.32 -6.01 -18.12
N GLY A 528 7.43 -5.27 -18.01
CA GLY A 528 8.75 -5.80 -18.26
C GLY A 528 9.16 -6.92 -17.33
N VAL A 529 8.94 -6.72 -16.03
CA VAL A 529 9.15 -7.76 -15.01
C VAL A 529 8.27 -8.97 -15.33
N MET A 530 7.00 -8.78 -15.70
CA MET A 530 6.12 -9.88 -16.10
C MET A 530 6.62 -10.64 -17.33
N ARG A 531 7.15 -9.95 -18.35
CA ARG A 531 7.78 -10.60 -19.51
C ARG A 531 8.96 -11.47 -19.09
N LEU A 532 9.83 -10.93 -18.23
CA LEU A 532 10.98 -11.67 -17.71
C LEU A 532 10.54 -12.90 -16.92
N LEU A 533 9.58 -12.75 -16.01
CA LEU A 533 9.02 -13.84 -15.22
C LEU A 533 8.39 -14.91 -16.11
N ALA A 534 7.58 -14.52 -17.08
CA ALA A 534 6.97 -15.42 -18.06
C ALA A 534 8.03 -16.23 -18.85
N GLN A 535 9.18 -15.63 -19.12
CA GLN A 535 10.28 -16.31 -19.82
C GLN A 535 11.12 -17.22 -18.90
N MET A 536 11.20 -16.90 -17.60
CA MET A 536 11.94 -17.70 -16.61
C MET A 536 11.14 -18.90 -16.10
N LEU A 537 9.83 -18.73 -15.88
CA LEU A 537 8.92 -19.74 -15.33
C LEU A 537 9.03 -21.13 -15.98
N PRO A 538 9.12 -21.29 -17.32
CA PRO A 538 9.22 -22.62 -17.94
C PRO A 538 10.55 -23.30 -17.65
N VAL A 539 11.61 -22.51 -17.48
CA VAL A 539 12.96 -22.99 -17.18
C VAL A 539 13.08 -23.40 -15.72
N THR A 540 12.47 -22.63 -14.80
CA THR A 540 12.57 -22.88 -13.35
C THR A 540 11.61 -23.96 -12.85
N THR A 541 10.41 -24.05 -13.42
CA THR A 541 9.38 -24.99 -12.94
C THR A 541 9.38 -26.34 -13.68
N GLY A 542 9.89 -26.37 -14.92
CA GLY A 542 9.85 -27.56 -15.78
C GLY A 542 8.44 -28.01 -16.20
N ILE A 543 7.42 -27.16 -16.00
CA ILE A 543 6.01 -27.47 -16.33
C ILE A 543 5.80 -27.28 -17.85
N PRO A 544 5.43 -28.35 -18.59
CA PRO A 544 5.33 -28.28 -20.06
C PRO A 544 4.30 -27.27 -20.59
N GLY A 545 3.23 -27.02 -19.85
CA GLY A 545 2.19 -26.04 -20.21
C GLY A 545 2.64 -24.58 -20.10
N LEU A 546 3.69 -24.32 -19.32
CA LEU A 546 4.21 -22.97 -19.16
C LEU A 546 5.12 -22.55 -20.32
N HIS A 547 5.56 -23.44 -21.23
CA HIS A 547 6.41 -23.03 -22.36
C HIS A 547 5.76 -22.00 -23.30
N ASP A 548 4.43 -21.99 -23.39
CA ASP A 548 3.67 -21.01 -24.16
C ASP A 548 3.75 -19.60 -23.55
N LEU A 549 4.19 -19.46 -22.29
CA LEU A 549 4.48 -18.18 -21.62
C LEU A 549 5.51 -17.32 -22.34
N SER A 550 6.51 -17.96 -22.94
CA SER A 550 7.58 -17.24 -23.66
C SER A 550 7.07 -16.50 -24.90
N THR A 551 5.82 -16.79 -25.31
CA THR A 551 5.14 -16.19 -26.45
C THR A 551 4.03 -15.20 -26.08
N LEU A 552 3.88 -14.87 -24.79
CA LEU A 552 2.89 -13.89 -24.30
C LEU A 552 3.10 -12.52 -24.95
N GLU A 553 2.10 -12.09 -25.72
CA GLU A 553 2.03 -10.74 -26.30
C GLU A 553 1.52 -9.75 -25.25
N LEU A 554 2.39 -9.35 -24.32
CA LEU A 554 2.09 -8.28 -23.37
C LEU A 554 2.08 -6.91 -24.07
N PRO A 555 1.32 -5.92 -23.57
CA PRO A 555 1.23 -4.59 -24.20
C PRO A 555 2.60 -3.99 -24.47
N GLU A 556 2.79 -3.43 -25.67
CA GLU A 556 4.01 -2.71 -26.04
C GLU A 556 4.06 -1.33 -25.36
N LYS A 557 5.26 -0.74 -25.22
CA LYS A 557 5.45 0.59 -24.59
C LYS A 557 4.59 1.66 -25.27
N GLU A 558 4.39 1.56 -26.58
CA GLU A 558 3.55 2.44 -27.38
C GLU A 558 2.07 2.33 -27.00
N VAL A 559 1.60 1.12 -26.69
CA VAL A 559 0.24 0.89 -26.21
C VAL A 559 0.08 1.50 -24.83
N VAL A 560 0.99 1.21 -23.89
CA VAL A 560 0.97 1.79 -22.54
C VAL A 560 0.95 3.32 -22.61
N GLY A 561 1.84 3.92 -23.42
CA GLY A 561 1.89 5.36 -23.61
C GLY A 561 0.67 5.97 -24.29
N SER A 562 -0.18 5.19 -24.96
CA SER A 562 -1.45 5.68 -25.50
C SER A 562 -2.55 5.81 -24.42
N TYR A 563 -2.43 5.05 -23.34
CA TYR A 563 -3.35 5.08 -22.21
C TYR A 563 -2.84 6.00 -21.09
N PHE A 564 -1.56 5.91 -20.74
CA PHE A 564 -1.03 6.54 -19.54
C PHE A 564 -0.01 7.65 -19.83
N GLN A 565 -0.25 8.80 -19.22
CA GLN A 565 0.57 10.02 -19.23
C GLN A 565 0.57 10.70 -17.85
N GLY A 566 -0.09 10.09 -16.88
CA GLY A 566 -0.36 10.63 -15.57
C GLY A 566 0.75 10.42 -14.56
N THR A 567 0.40 10.62 -13.31
CA THR A 567 1.29 10.47 -12.16
C THR A 567 0.63 9.62 -11.07
N LEU A 568 1.39 8.67 -10.53
CA LEU A 568 1.05 7.95 -9.31
C LEU A 568 1.61 8.69 -8.11
N ILE A 569 0.80 8.84 -7.08
CA ILE A 569 1.11 9.56 -5.86
C ILE A 569 0.73 8.67 -4.69
N GLN A 570 1.69 8.31 -3.87
CA GLN A 570 1.48 7.67 -2.57
C GLN A 570 1.87 8.67 -1.49
N LYS A 571 1.04 8.85 -0.46
CA LYS A 571 1.40 9.72 0.66
C LYS A 571 0.90 9.17 1.99
N ILE A 572 1.70 9.43 3.02
CA ILE A 572 1.33 9.25 4.43
C ILE A 572 1.32 10.62 5.07
N SER A 573 0.18 11.00 5.64
CA SER A 573 0.03 12.24 6.39
C SER A 573 -0.47 11.99 7.81
N ARG A 574 0.08 12.74 8.75
CA ARG A 574 -0.37 12.77 10.15
C ARG A 574 -1.17 14.04 10.38
N THR A 575 -2.46 13.91 10.61
CA THR A 575 -3.24 14.98 11.25
C THR A 575 -3.15 14.82 12.76
N LYS A 576 -3.74 15.75 13.51
CA LYS A 576 -3.80 15.66 14.98
C LYS A 576 -4.29 14.27 15.40
N ASP A 577 -5.50 13.88 15.02
CA ASP A 577 -6.10 12.67 15.60
C ASP A 577 -6.00 11.43 14.68
N ALA A 578 -5.41 11.54 13.48
CA ALA A 578 -5.38 10.43 12.52
C ALA A 578 -4.13 10.34 11.64
N VAL A 579 -3.84 9.12 11.17
CA VAL A 579 -2.87 8.85 10.10
C VAL A 579 -3.64 8.46 8.84
N HIS A 580 -3.26 9.05 7.71
CA HIS A 580 -3.89 8.81 6.42
C HIS A 580 -2.88 8.27 5.42
N PHE A 581 -3.21 7.14 4.80
CA PHE A 581 -2.49 6.53 3.68
C PHE A 581 -3.30 6.79 2.42
N THR A 582 -2.75 7.53 1.48
CA THR A 582 -3.44 7.89 0.24
C THR A 582 -2.64 7.41 -0.95
N PHE A 583 -3.32 6.77 -1.90
CA PHE A 583 -2.82 6.46 -3.23
C PHE A 583 -3.69 7.17 -4.27
N GLN A 584 -3.08 7.88 -5.22
CA GLN A 584 -3.76 8.61 -6.28
C GLN A 584 -3.07 8.36 -7.61
N ALA A 585 -3.83 8.04 -8.64
CA ALA A 585 -3.42 8.19 -10.03
C ALA A 585 -4.13 9.42 -10.61
N ARG A 586 -3.41 10.23 -11.40
CA ARG A 586 -3.87 11.51 -11.93
C ARG A 586 -3.48 11.73 -13.37
#